data_AF-A0A517ZU78-F1
#
_entry.id   AF-A0A517ZU78-F1
#
_cell.length_a   1.000
_cell.length_b   1.000
_cell.length_c   1.000
_cell.angle_alpha   90.00
_cell.angle_beta   90.00
_cell.angle_gamma   90.00
#
_symmetry.space_group_name_H-M   'P 1'
#
loop_
_entity.id
_entity.type
_entity.pdbx_description
1 polymer ?
#
loop_
_entity_poly.entity_id
_entity_poly.type
_entity_poly.pdbx_seq_one_letter_code
_entity_poly.pdbx_strand_id
1 'polypeptide(L)'
;MQLVGDDSYHIYPSLIYECQDMSTIKKEWAEQRNDGWHFQPGQFGGGILAQPRDIPERSRNGFARPDGLDANLMAPHGMVLGNEAGEKLSNYVNYFLPIQPPAFAIAAGLTKRYRTPTVAFTAEHADCLTDERYLLVLPKVKRKTLKLLDQLPVWLAYFGIDLDLSSSNVPQQLCDEMHDWFDDPDRTMWAFPISGGEPNAAWQVAVIYYIALHWDVNITGLNNMHFIANIEGRPNFRKNWTSNR
;
A
#
# COMPACT_ATOMS: atom_id res chain seq x y z
N MET A 1 3.37 -9.07 -18.03
CA MET A 1 2.49 -8.65 -16.90
C MET A 1 1.84 -7.30 -17.17
N GLN A 2 0.73 -6.93 -16.51
CA GLN A 2 0.08 -5.62 -16.70
C GLN A 2 0.27 -4.70 -15.48
N LEU A 3 0.37 -3.38 -15.72
CA LEU A 3 0.46 -2.39 -14.64
C LEU A 3 -0.84 -2.32 -13.83
N VAL A 4 -1.97 -2.41 -14.53
CA VAL A 4 -3.32 -2.35 -13.96
C VAL A 4 -4.16 -3.47 -14.57
N GLY A 5 -5.11 -3.99 -13.80
CA GLY A 5 -6.07 -5.00 -14.26
C GLY A 5 -7.46 -4.39 -14.49
N ASP A 6 -8.48 -5.24 -14.46
CA ASP A 6 -9.88 -4.82 -14.66
C ASP A 6 -10.53 -4.27 -13.39
N ASP A 7 -9.86 -4.37 -12.23
CA ASP A 7 -10.39 -3.92 -10.94
C ASP A 7 -9.67 -2.68 -10.41
N SER A 8 -10.44 -1.85 -9.70
CA SER A 8 -9.93 -0.87 -8.73
C SER A 8 -9.95 -1.44 -7.32
N TYR A 9 -8.96 -1.08 -6.52
CA TYR A 9 -8.72 -1.57 -5.17
C TYR A 9 -8.89 -0.43 -4.16
N HIS A 10 -9.77 -0.64 -3.18
CA HIS A 10 -9.98 0.26 -2.05
C HIS A 10 -9.51 -0.41 -0.77
N ILE A 11 -8.51 0.20 -0.13
CA ILE A 11 -7.85 -0.33 1.06
C ILE A 11 -8.56 0.20 2.31
N TYR A 12 -9.01 -0.71 3.15
CA TYR A 12 -9.58 -0.44 4.47
C TYR A 12 -8.49 -0.74 5.50
N PRO A 13 -7.81 0.27 6.07
CA PRO A 13 -6.73 0.00 6.98
C PRO A 13 -7.27 -0.43 8.35
N SER A 14 -6.61 -1.40 8.97
CA SER A 14 -6.98 -1.92 10.30
C SER A 14 -6.83 -0.91 11.45
N LEU A 15 -6.27 0.28 11.17
CA LEU A 15 -6.10 1.38 12.13
C LEU A 15 -7.40 2.14 12.41
N ILE A 16 -8.42 1.96 11.57
CA ILE A 16 -9.77 2.50 11.75
C ILE A 16 -10.57 1.48 12.57
N TYR A 17 -11.19 1.91 13.66
CA TYR A 17 -11.91 1.01 14.57
C TYR A 17 -13.05 0.29 13.86
N GLU A 18 -13.80 1.03 13.06
CA GLU A 18 -14.90 0.57 12.21
C GLU A 18 -14.43 -0.46 11.17
N CYS A 19 -13.15 -0.42 10.79
CA CYS A 19 -12.57 -1.38 9.86
C CYS A 19 -11.96 -2.60 10.56
N GLN A 20 -11.82 -2.62 11.90
CA GLN A 20 -11.25 -3.79 12.59
C GLN A 20 -12.14 -5.02 12.43
N ASP A 21 -13.46 -4.81 12.43
CA ASP A 21 -14.46 -5.83 12.09
C ASP A 21 -15.27 -5.36 10.88
N MET A 22 -14.98 -5.95 9.72
CA MET A 22 -15.63 -5.63 8.47
C MET A 22 -16.98 -6.36 8.28
N SER A 23 -17.47 -7.14 9.26
CA SER A 23 -18.65 -7.98 9.09
C SER A 23 -19.92 -7.19 8.75
N THR A 24 -20.18 -6.09 9.46
CA THR A 24 -21.33 -5.20 9.20
C THR A 24 -21.24 -4.57 7.82
N ILE A 25 -20.09 -3.98 7.48
CA ILE A 25 -19.86 -3.35 6.18
C ILE A 25 -20.03 -4.34 5.03
N LYS A 26 -19.49 -5.56 5.18
CA LYS A 26 -19.64 -6.62 4.17
C LYS A 26 -21.10 -7.04 3.99
N LYS A 27 -21.88 -7.06 5.06
CA LYS A 27 -23.31 -7.34 5.00
C LYS A 27 -24.05 -6.24 4.23
N GLU A 28 -23.76 -4.98 4.51
CA GLU A 28 -24.32 -3.85 3.77
C GLU A 28 -23.97 -3.90 2.27
N TRP A 29 -22.72 -4.22 1.93
CA TRP A 29 -22.32 -4.40 0.52
C TRP A 29 -23.09 -5.51 -0.18
N ALA A 30 -23.25 -6.67 0.48
CA ALA A 30 -24.04 -7.78 -0.05
C ALA A 30 -25.52 -7.41 -0.24
N GLU A 31 -26.08 -6.56 0.62
CA GLU A 31 -27.45 -6.05 0.48
C GLU A 31 -27.60 -5.03 -0.66
N GLN A 32 -26.57 -4.19 -0.88
CA GLN A 32 -26.57 -3.18 -1.95
C GLN A 32 -26.32 -3.78 -3.34
N ARG A 33 -25.45 -4.79 -3.43
CA ARG A 33 -25.04 -5.38 -4.70
C ARG A 33 -24.48 -6.79 -4.51
N ASN A 34 -24.89 -7.72 -5.37
CA ASN A 34 -24.44 -9.13 -5.31
C ASN A 34 -23.38 -9.51 -6.34
N ASP A 35 -22.99 -8.63 -7.27
CA ASP A 35 -22.12 -8.98 -8.38
C ASP A 35 -20.90 -8.06 -8.54
N GLY A 36 -19.82 -8.67 -9.03
CA GLY A 36 -18.62 -7.99 -9.52
C GLY A 36 -17.59 -7.63 -8.46
N TRP A 37 -17.96 -7.35 -7.21
CA TRP A 37 -16.98 -6.98 -6.18
C TRP A 37 -16.42 -8.21 -5.44
N HIS A 38 -15.18 -8.09 -4.96
CA HIS A 38 -14.55 -9.07 -4.08
C HIS A 38 -13.88 -8.37 -2.91
N PHE A 39 -14.09 -8.87 -1.68
CA PHE A 39 -13.42 -8.32 -0.51
C PHE A 39 -12.47 -9.35 0.10
N GLN A 40 -11.18 -9.04 0.06
CA GLN A 40 -10.15 -9.82 0.73
C GLN A 40 -9.91 -9.23 2.13
N PRO A 41 -10.35 -9.89 3.22
CA PRO A 41 -10.12 -9.39 4.57
C PRO A 41 -8.64 -9.35 4.89
N GLY A 42 -8.21 -8.44 5.76
CA GLY A 42 -6.84 -8.44 6.28
C GLY A 42 -6.69 -9.29 7.53
N GLN A 43 -5.49 -9.83 7.78
CA GLN A 43 -5.20 -10.68 8.94
C GLN A 43 -5.48 -10.02 10.30
N PHE A 44 -5.40 -8.68 10.37
CA PHE A 44 -5.54 -7.91 11.61
C PHE A 44 -6.71 -6.92 11.54
N GLY A 45 -7.73 -7.25 10.74
CA GLY A 45 -8.83 -6.38 10.40
C GLY A 45 -8.56 -5.56 9.14
N GLY A 46 -9.58 -4.84 8.71
CA GLY A 46 -9.60 -4.14 7.44
C GLY A 46 -9.54 -5.13 6.27
N GLY A 47 -8.94 -4.69 5.16
CA GLY A 47 -8.77 -5.51 3.98
C GLY A 47 -8.75 -4.68 2.71
N ILE A 48 -8.97 -5.34 1.59
CA ILE A 48 -8.94 -4.74 0.26
C ILE A 48 -10.23 -5.13 -0.46
N LEU A 49 -11.01 -4.13 -0.86
CA LEU A 49 -12.15 -4.28 -1.74
C LEU A 49 -11.69 -4.11 -3.18
N ALA A 50 -11.87 -5.13 -4.00
CA ALA A 50 -11.73 -5.07 -5.45
C ALA A 50 -13.10 -4.79 -6.09
N GLN A 51 -13.14 -3.85 -7.03
CA GLN A 51 -14.33 -3.48 -7.77
C GLN A 51 -14.02 -3.32 -9.27
N PRO A 52 -14.84 -3.89 -10.16
CA PRO A 52 -14.67 -3.79 -11.60
C PRO A 52 -14.66 -2.34 -12.10
N ARG A 53 -13.77 -2.04 -13.05
CA ARG A 53 -13.56 -0.70 -13.60
C ARG A 53 -14.61 -0.28 -14.62
N ASP A 54 -15.39 -1.21 -15.15
CA ASP A 54 -16.54 -0.95 -16.01
C ASP A 54 -17.66 -0.19 -15.27
N ILE A 55 -17.72 -0.33 -13.95
CA ILE A 55 -18.57 0.48 -13.07
C ILE A 55 -18.01 1.90 -12.99
N PRO A 56 -18.80 2.97 -13.21
CA PRO A 56 -18.30 4.35 -13.11
C PRO A 56 -17.65 4.67 -11.77
N GLU A 57 -16.57 5.47 -11.77
CA GLU A 57 -15.78 5.77 -10.58
C GLU A 57 -16.62 6.34 -9.42
N ARG A 58 -17.54 7.27 -9.72
CA ARG A 58 -18.44 7.83 -8.70
C ARG A 58 -19.28 6.75 -8.02
N SER A 59 -19.74 5.76 -8.78
CA SER A 59 -20.51 4.63 -8.25
C SER A 59 -19.63 3.68 -7.44
N ARG A 60 -18.39 3.40 -7.89
CA ARG A 60 -17.42 2.60 -7.12
C ARG A 60 -17.10 3.26 -5.79
N ASN A 61 -16.73 4.54 -5.81
CA ASN A 61 -16.39 5.32 -4.62
C ASN A 61 -17.58 5.50 -3.68
N GLY A 62 -18.80 5.60 -4.21
CA GLY A 62 -20.03 5.61 -3.40
C GLY A 62 -20.25 4.28 -2.69
N PHE A 63 -20.16 3.15 -3.42
CA PHE A 63 -20.29 1.81 -2.85
C PHE A 63 -19.20 1.51 -1.81
N ALA A 64 -17.96 1.91 -2.08
CA ALA A 64 -16.83 1.71 -1.15
C ALA A 64 -16.99 2.51 0.16
N ARG A 65 -17.89 3.49 0.24
CA ARG A 65 -18.15 4.30 1.44
C ARG A 65 -19.44 3.81 2.12
N PRO A 66 -19.38 2.76 2.97
CA PRO A 66 -20.55 2.32 3.72
C PRO A 66 -21.02 3.42 4.68
N ASP A 67 -22.30 3.35 5.04
CA ASP A 67 -22.89 4.32 5.96
C ASP A 67 -22.20 4.23 7.33
N GLY A 68 -21.88 5.38 7.92
CA GLY A 68 -21.20 5.45 9.22
C GLY A 68 -19.68 5.35 9.19
N LEU A 69 -19.05 5.09 8.04
CA LEU A 69 -17.60 5.21 7.88
C LEU A 69 -17.23 6.63 7.43
N ASP A 70 -16.98 7.53 8.40
CA ASP A 70 -16.55 8.90 8.10
C ASP A 70 -15.05 8.94 7.75
N ALA A 71 -14.76 8.79 6.45
CA ALA A 71 -13.39 8.71 5.93
C ALA A 71 -13.23 9.36 4.56
N ASN A 72 -12.06 9.95 4.35
CA ASN A 72 -11.62 10.42 3.04
C ASN A 72 -11.06 9.24 2.24
N LEU A 73 -11.36 9.22 0.94
CA LEU A 73 -10.71 8.30 0.01
C LEU A 73 -9.50 9.01 -0.59
N MET A 74 -8.32 8.43 -0.43
CA MET A 74 -7.04 9.04 -0.78
C MET A 74 -6.22 8.07 -1.64
N ALA A 75 -5.40 8.57 -2.55
CA ALA A 75 -4.38 7.76 -3.21
C ALA A 75 -3.20 7.50 -2.25
N PRO A 76 -2.50 6.35 -2.32
CA PRO A 76 -1.33 6.08 -1.49
C PRO A 76 -0.28 7.20 -1.59
N HIS A 77 0.25 7.59 -0.44
CA HIS A 77 1.18 8.72 -0.34
C HIS A 77 2.50 8.40 -1.06
N GLY A 78 2.78 9.14 -2.14
CA GLY A 78 3.99 8.96 -2.96
C GLY A 78 3.74 8.30 -4.33
N MET A 79 2.49 8.00 -4.71
CA MET A 79 2.23 7.52 -6.08
C MET A 79 2.13 8.63 -7.13
N VAL A 80 1.61 9.81 -6.75
CA VAL A 80 1.39 10.92 -7.67
C VAL A 80 2.55 11.92 -7.58
N LEU A 81 3.71 11.48 -8.04
CA LEU A 81 4.95 12.28 -8.04
C LEU A 81 5.33 12.69 -9.46
N GLY A 82 4.34 13.03 -10.29
CA GLY A 82 4.53 13.47 -11.68
C GLY A 82 5.13 12.41 -12.62
N ASN A 83 4.97 11.12 -12.30
CA ASN A 83 5.24 10.03 -13.22
C ASN A 83 3.91 9.38 -13.65
N GLU A 84 3.80 9.10 -14.96
CA GLU A 84 2.55 8.65 -15.58
C GLU A 84 2.08 7.29 -15.03
N ALA A 85 3.01 6.38 -14.74
CA ALA A 85 2.67 5.07 -14.20
C ALA A 85 2.08 5.16 -12.79
N GLY A 86 2.62 6.02 -11.93
CA GLY A 86 2.13 6.28 -10.58
C GLY A 86 0.80 7.02 -10.59
N GLU A 87 0.62 8.00 -11.48
CA GLU A 87 -0.69 8.62 -11.74
C GLU A 87 -1.72 7.58 -12.18
N LYS A 88 -1.34 6.71 -13.12
CA LYS A 88 -2.20 5.61 -13.57
C LYS A 88 -2.56 4.70 -12.42
N LEU A 89 -1.60 4.25 -11.60
CA LEU A 89 -1.86 3.42 -10.42
C LEU A 89 -2.77 4.11 -9.40
N SER A 90 -2.69 5.43 -9.23
CA SER A 90 -3.51 6.16 -8.26
C SER A 90 -5.00 6.16 -8.61
N ASN A 91 -5.33 5.96 -9.89
CA ASN A 91 -6.71 5.77 -10.35
C ASN A 91 -7.25 4.36 -10.09
N TYR A 92 -6.40 3.43 -9.64
CA TYR A 92 -6.72 2.03 -9.38
C TYR A 92 -6.55 1.67 -7.92
N VAL A 93 -5.67 2.32 -7.17
CA VAL A 93 -5.42 2.01 -5.76
C VAL A 93 -5.73 3.23 -4.91
N ASN A 94 -6.69 3.09 -4.01
CA ASN A 94 -7.06 4.10 -3.03
C ASN A 94 -7.13 3.49 -1.64
N TYR A 95 -7.08 4.32 -0.61
CA TYR A 95 -7.25 3.90 0.77
C TYR A 95 -8.17 4.84 1.54
N PHE A 96 -8.82 4.31 2.57
CA PHE A 96 -9.62 5.09 3.50
C PHE A 96 -8.75 5.71 4.59
N LEU A 97 -8.83 7.03 4.71
CA LEU A 97 -8.22 7.81 5.78
C LEU A 97 -9.33 8.35 6.68
N PRO A 98 -9.39 7.96 7.97
CA PRO A 98 -10.48 8.37 8.85
C PRO A 98 -10.45 9.89 9.08
N ILE A 99 -11.64 10.50 9.17
CA ILE A 99 -11.74 11.89 9.60
C ILE A 99 -11.43 11.96 11.10
N GLN A 100 -10.52 12.86 11.48
CA GLN A 100 -10.16 13.01 12.89
C GLN A 100 -11.35 13.55 13.67
N PRO A 101 -11.71 12.93 14.81
CA PRO A 101 -12.77 13.46 15.64
C PRO A 101 -12.42 14.87 16.14
N PRO A 102 -13.42 15.71 16.42
CA PRO A 102 -13.19 17.03 16.99
C PRO A 102 -12.35 16.95 18.27
N ALA A 103 -11.41 17.88 18.45
CA ALA A 103 -10.48 17.88 19.57
C ALA A 103 -11.19 17.86 20.94
N PHE A 104 -12.35 18.52 21.06
CA PHE A 104 -13.13 18.52 22.31
C PHE A 104 -13.66 17.13 22.67
N ALA A 105 -14.08 16.32 21.68
CA ALA A 105 -14.60 14.97 21.92
C ALA A 105 -13.49 14.02 22.39
N ILE A 106 -12.28 14.20 21.86
CA ILE A 106 -11.07 13.49 22.31
C ILE A 106 -10.72 13.91 23.74
N ALA A 107 -10.71 15.22 24.04
CA ALA A 107 -10.38 15.74 25.37
C ALA A 107 -11.40 15.32 26.44
N ALA A 108 -12.68 15.20 26.08
CA ALA A 108 -13.76 14.74 26.95
C ALA A 108 -13.81 13.20 27.11
N GLY A 109 -12.95 12.45 26.43
CA GLY A 109 -12.93 10.98 26.49
C GLY A 109 -14.13 10.30 25.81
N LEU A 110 -14.89 11.03 25.00
CA LEU A 110 -16.04 10.50 24.25
C LEU A 110 -15.60 9.65 23.05
N THR A 111 -14.39 9.86 22.57
CA THR A 111 -13.79 9.11 21.47
C THR A 111 -12.26 9.13 21.56
N LYS A 112 -11.59 8.35 20.71
CA LYS A 112 -10.13 8.28 20.63
C LYS A 112 -9.63 8.94 19.34
N ARG A 113 -8.44 9.50 19.40
CA ARG A 113 -7.73 10.01 18.21
C ARG A 113 -7.33 8.84 17.31
N TYR A 114 -7.61 8.94 16.02
CA TYR A 114 -7.04 8.00 15.05
C TYR A 114 -5.56 8.32 14.84
N ARG A 115 -4.73 7.29 14.67
CA ARG A 115 -3.34 7.50 14.26
C ARG A 115 -3.32 7.80 12.76
N THR A 116 -2.77 8.96 12.38
CA THR A 116 -2.56 9.26 10.96
C THR A 116 -1.34 8.48 10.47
N PRO A 117 -1.48 7.66 9.41
CA PRO A 117 -0.33 7.00 8.82
C PRO A 117 0.66 8.03 8.25
N THR A 118 1.94 7.79 8.49
CA THR A 118 3.08 8.61 8.08
C THR A 118 4.02 7.90 7.11
N VAL A 119 3.77 6.61 6.84
CA VAL A 119 4.57 5.82 5.92
C VAL A 119 4.51 6.38 4.50
N ALA A 120 5.69 6.55 3.90
CA ALA A 120 5.78 6.88 2.48
C ALA A 120 5.80 5.60 1.64
N PHE A 121 5.11 5.64 0.50
CA PHE A 121 5.00 4.53 -0.42
C PHE A 121 5.10 4.98 -1.87
N THR A 122 6.00 4.37 -2.64
CA THR A 122 6.10 4.65 -4.06
C THR A 122 6.11 3.35 -4.88
N ALA A 123 5.65 3.47 -6.13
CA ALA A 123 5.75 2.43 -7.14
C ALA A 123 6.82 2.86 -8.15
N GLU A 124 8.06 2.48 -7.87
CA GLU A 124 9.24 2.80 -8.66
C GLU A 124 9.32 1.95 -9.93
N HIS A 125 9.70 2.59 -11.03
CA HIS A 125 9.87 1.96 -12.35
C HIS A 125 8.63 1.22 -12.87
N ALA A 126 7.45 1.59 -12.36
CA ALA A 126 6.20 0.95 -12.74
C ALA A 126 5.88 1.09 -14.25
N ASP A 127 6.49 2.05 -14.95
CA ASP A 127 6.49 2.22 -16.40
C ASP A 127 7.31 1.15 -17.14
N CYS A 128 8.33 0.59 -16.48
CA CYS A 128 9.16 -0.49 -16.97
C CYS A 128 8.74 -1.86 -16.42
N LEU A 129 7.46 -2.06 -16.09
CA LEU A 129 7.00 -3.31 -15.46
C LEU A 129 7.36 -4.55 -16.29
N THR A 130 8.27 -5.35 -15.72
CA THR A 130 8.67 -6.68 -16.20
C THR A 130 8.12 -7.74 -15.23
N ASP A 131 8.49 -9.00 -15.43
CA ASP A 131 8.07 -10.08 -14.52
C ASP A 131 8.84 -10.04 -13.18
N GLU A 132 10.03 -9.43 -13.18
CA GLU A 132 10.86 -9.23 -12.00
C GLU A 132 10.46 -7.97 -11.23
N ARG A 133 10.16 -8.17 -9.94
CA ARG A 133 9.71 -7.12 -9.02
C ARG A 133 10.35 -7.32 -7.67
N TYR A 134 10.53 -6.21 -6.97
CA TYR A 134 11.06 -6.18 -5.63
C TYR A 134 10.17 -5.38 -4.69
N LEU A 135 10.06 -5.85 -3.46
CA LEU A 135 9.61 -5.07 -2.33
C LEU A 135 10.84 -4.54 -1.60
N LEU A 136 10.97 -3.21 -1.54
CA LEU A 136 11.98 -2.55 -0.75
C LEU A 136 11.40 -2.04 0.55
N VAL A 137 11.99 -2.42 1.67
CA VAL A 137 11.57 -2.04 3.02
C VAL A 137 12.65 -1.21 3.68
N LEU A 138 12.30 0.01 4.12
CA LEU A 138 13.22 0.90 4.81
C LEU A 138 12.75 1.19 6.24
N PRO A 139 13.58 0.86 7.25
CA PRO A 139 13.36 1.33 8.60
C PRO A 139 13.73 2.82 8.73
N LYS A 140 13.32 3.47 9.81
CA LYS A 140 13.71 4.85 10.17
C LYS A 140 15.24 4.92 10.33
N VAL A 141 15.86 6.03 9.93
CA VAL A 141 17.33 6.20 9.80
C VAL A 141 18.17 5.60 10.94
N LYS A 142 17.74 5.72 12.20
CA LYS A 142 18.48 5.22 13.37
C LYS A 142 18.24 3.73 13.70
N ARG A 143 17.41 3.01 12.93
CA ARG A 143 16.99 1.64 13.20
C ARG A 143 17.68 0.69 12.22
N LYS A 144 18.39 -0.31 12.77
CA LYS A 144 19.04 -1.39 12.00
C LYS A 144 18.18 -2.65 11.90
N THR A 145 17.06 -2.69 12.60
CA THR A 145 16.14 -3.82 12.64
C THR A 145 14.71 -3.31 12.57
N LEU A 146 13.85 -4.10 11.95
CA LEU A 146 12.41 -3.87 11.90
C LEU A 146 11.71 -5.07 12.51
N LYS A 147 10.88 -4.84 13.52
CA LYS A 147 10.12 -5.90 14.18
C LYS A 147 9.13 -6.50 13.17
N LEU A 148 8.93 -7.82 13.20
CA LEU A 148 8.07 -8.57 12.28
C LEU A 148 8.53 -8.63 10.82
N LEU A 149 9.75 -8.19 10.48
CA LEU A 149 10.29 -8.35 9.13
C LEU A 149 10.29 -9.82 8.69
N ASP A 150 10.58 -10.72 9.63
CA ASP A 150 10.53 -12.19 9.49
C ASP A 150 9.11 -12.73 9.21
N GLN A 151 8.07 -11.97 9.58
CA GLN A 151 6.68 -12.34 9.33
C GLN A 151 6.17 -11.81 7.98
N LEU A 152 6.88 -10.91 7.31
CA LEU A 152 6.44 -10.30 6.06
C LEU A 152 6.01 -11.33 4.98
N PRO A 153 6.69 -12.48 4.80
CA PRO A 153 6.21 -13.49 3.86
C PRO A 153 4.83 -14.04 4.22
N VAL A 154 4.55 -14.24 5.51
CA VAL A 154 3.23 -14.74 5.99
C VAL A 154 2.13 -13.73 5.72
N TRP A 155 2.44 -12.44 5.84
CA TRP A 155 1.51 -11.37 5.52
C TRP A 155 1.19 -11.32 4.03
N LEU A 156 2.21 -11.40 3.17
CA LEU A 156 2.05 -11.34 1.72
C LEU A 156 1.39 -12.60 1.15
N ALA A 157 1.78 -13.78 1.63
CA ALA A 157 1.24 -15.06 1.17
C ALA A 157 -0.28 -15.18 1.42
N TYR A 158 -0.79 -14.50 2.45
CA TYR A 158 -2.23 -14.42 2.72
C TYR A 158 -3.03 -13.75 1.59
N PHE A 159 -2.39 -12.87 0.84
CA PHE A 159 -2.94 -12.21 -0.36
C PHE A 159 -2.43 -12.87 -1.66
N GLY A 160 -1.85 -14.07 -1.56
CA GLY A 160 -1.31 -14.83 -2.68
C GLY A 160 0.01 -14.30 -3.23
N ILE A 161 0.68 -13.36 -2.55
CA ILE A 161 1.96 -12.79 -2.97
C ILE A 161 3.09 -13.54 -2.27
N ASP A 162 4.01 -14.09 -3.06
CA ASP A 162 5.20 -14.75 -2.54
C ASP A 162 6.34 -13.74 -2.40
N LEU A 163 7.09 -13.86 -1.30
CA LEU A 163 8.27 -13.05 -1.01
C LEU A 163 9.47 -13.96 -0.74
N ASP A 164 10.54 -13.77 -1.49
CA ASP A 164 11.76 -14.55 -1.34
C ASP A 164 12.71 -13.90 -0.32
N LEU A 165 12.76 -14.47 0.89
CA LEU A 165 13.70 -14.05 1.95
C LEU A 165 15.15 -14.51 1.71
N SER A 166 15.37 -15.52 0.86
CA SER A 166 16.71 -16.04 0.59
C SER A 166 17.56 -15.02 -0.19
N SER A 167 16.90 -14.11 -0.91
CA SER A 167 17.49 -12.99 -1.64
C SER A 167 17.30 -11.66 -0.90
N SER A 168 17.60 -11.62 0.40
CA SER A 168 17.52 -10.37 1.19
C SER A 168 18.59 -9.32 0.85
N ASN A 169 19.60 -9.70 0.05
CA ASN A 169 20.57 -8.76 -0.50
C ASN A 169 19.97 -8.02 -1.69
N VAL A 170 20.05 -6.69 -1.66
CA VAL A 170 19.70 -5.83 -2.77
C VAL A 170 20.66 -6.15 -3.94
N PRO A 171 20.17 -6.47 -5.15
CA PRO A 171 21.03 -6.69 -6.32
C PRO A 171 21.94 -5.47 -6.53
N GLN A 172 23.21 -5.66 -6.88
CA GLN A 172 24.17 -4.55 -7.01
C GLN A 172 23.67 -3.45 -7.96
N GLN A 173 23.05 -3.84 -9.07
CA GLN A 173 22.44 -2.90 -10.02
C GLN A 173 21.36 -2.02 -9.36
N LEU A 174 20.54 -2.61 -8.49
CA LEU A 174 19.53 -1.89 -7.75
C LEU A 174 20.16 -1.02 -6.65
N CYS A 175 21.24 -1.48 -6.00
CA CYS A 175 22.04 -0.62 -5.10
C CYS A 175 22.59 0.62 -5.82
N ASP A 176 23.19 0.42 -7.00
CA ASP A 176 23.79 1.50 -7.80
C ASP A 176 22.72 2.50 -8.23
N GLU A 177 21.56 2.01 -8.64
CA GLU A 177 20.40 2.83 -8.98
C GLU A 177 19.88 3.61 -7.78
N MET A 178 19.79 2.96 -6.62
CA MET A 178 19.22 3.51 -5.40
C MET A 178 20.16 4.43 -4.62
N HIS A 179 21.44 4.49 -4.99
CA HIS A 179 22.47 5.23 -4.26
C HIS A 179 22.06 6.68 -3.99
N ASP A 180 21.46 7.35 -4.97
CA ASP A 180 21.05 8.75 -4.88
C ASP A 180 19.58 8.95 -4.43
N TRP A 181 18.89 7.87 -4.06
CA TRP A 181 17.48 7.95 -3.65
C TRP A 181 17.31 8.46 -2.22
N PHE A 182 18.34 8.26 -1.39
CA PHE A 182 18.29 8.58 0.03
C PHE A 182 19.47 9.47 0.41
N ASP A 183 19.26 10.35 1.39
CA ASP A 183 20.32 11.21 1.91
C ASP A 183 21.49 10.43 2.52
N ASP A 184 21.23 9.20 2.98
CA ASP A 184 22.21 8.25 3.51
C ASP A 184 22.18 6.97 2.65
N PRO A 185 23.14 6.78 1.73
CA PRO A 185 23.20 5.60 0.86
C PRO A 185 23.54 4.31 1.63
N ASP A 186 24.17 4.43 2.80
CA ASP A 186 24.58 3.30 3.65
C ASP A 186 23.48 2.89 4.65
N ARG A 187 22.31 3.55 4.59
CA ARG A 187 21.21 3.24 5.49
C ARG A 187 20.75 1.80 5.34
N THR A 188 20.32 1.21 6.44
CA THR A 188 19.75 -0.15 6.42
C THR A 188 18.53 -0.18 5.50
N MET A 189 18.50 -1.16 4.62
CA MET A 189 17.40 -1.44 3.69
C MET A 189 17.35 -2.94 3.41
N TRP A 190 16.16 -3.43 3.06
CA TRP A 190 15.98 -4.81 2.60
C TRP A 190 15.19 -4.80 1.31
N ALA A 191 15.72 -5.45 0.27
CA ALA A 191 14.97 -5.71 -0.95
C ALA A 191 14.67 -7.21 -1.03
N PHE A 192 13.45 -7.53 -1.41
CA PHE A 192 13.01 -8.91 -1.56
C PHE A 192 12.33 -9.08 -2.90
N PRO A 193 12.71 -10.06 -3.72
CA PRO A 193 11.92 -10.43 -4.88
C PRO A 193 10.49 -10.78 -4.47
N ILE A 194 9.52 -10.27 -5.22
CA ILE A 194 8.10 -10.60 -5.02
C ILE A 194 7.48 -11.17 -6.30
N SER A 195 6.58 -12.13 -6.11
CA SER A 195 5.86 -12.77 -7.21
C SER A 195 4.46 -13.19 -6.77
N GLY A 196 3.68 -13.82 -7.66
CA GLY A 196 2.31 -14.22 -7.37
C GLY A 196 1.30 -13.07 -7.26
N GLY A 197 0.16 -13.37 -6.65
CA GLY A 197 -1.02 -12.50 -6.59
C GLY A 197 -1.78 -12.44 -7.91
N GLU A 198 -2.60 -11.40 -8.07
CA GLU A 198 -3.28 -11.08 -9.33
C GLU A 198 -2.29 -10.75 -10.46
N PRO A 199 -2.67 -10.91 -11.74
CA PRO A 199 -1.80 -10.68 -12.90
C PRO A 199 -1.52 -9.19 -13.18
N ASN A 200 -1.73 -8.31 -12.20
CA ASN A 200 -1.51 -6.88 -12.29
C ASN A 200 -0.74 -6.31 -11.09
N ALA A 201 0.06 -5.26 -11.31
CA ALA A 201 0.83 -4.63 -10.26
C ALA A 201 -0.03 -3.82 -9.27
N ALA A 202 -1.19 -3.31 -9.68
CA ALA A 202 -2.09 -2.55 -8.81
C ALA A 202 -2.56 -3.37 -7.59
N TRP A 203 -2.82 -4.67 -7.73
CA TRP A 203 -3.11 -5.56 -6.61
C TRP A 203 -1.94 -5.63 -5.62
N GLN A 204 -0.73 -5.87 -6.11
CA GLN A 204 0.45 -5.99 -5.25
C GLN A 204 0.74 -4.68 -4.53
N VAL A 205 0.60 -3.55 -5.24
CA VAL A 205 0.68 -2.21 -4.65
C VAL A 205 -0.36 -2.04 -3.54
N ALA A 206 -1.62 -2.45 -3.76
CA ALA A 206 -2.66 -2.34 -2.75
C ALA A 206 -2.35 -3.18 -1.50
N VAL A 207 -1.88 -4.41 -1.67
CA VAL A 207 -1.48 -5.31 -0.58
C VAL A 207 -0.30 -4.75 0.20
N ILE A 208 0.78 -4.36 -0.49
CA ILE A 208 1.98 -3.82 0.17
C ILE A 208 1.60 -2.55 0.94
N TYR A 209 0.76 -1.69 0.37
CA TYR A 209 0.34 -0.47 1.05
C TYR A 209 -0.57 -0.76 2.27
N TYR A 210 -1.48 -1.73 2.19
CA TYR A 210 -2.24 -2.19 3.36
C TYR A 210 -1.31 -2.62 4.51
N ILE A 211 -0.29 -3.42 4.20
CA ILE A 211 0.72 -3.87 5.17
C ILE A 211 1.50 -2.66 5.72
N ALA A 212 1.95 -1.76 4.85
CA ALA A 212 2.68 -0.56 5.23
C ALA A 212 1.88 0.31 6.22
N LEU A 213 0.59 0.55 5.95
CA LEU A 213 -0.32 1.30 6.82
C LEU A 213 -0.44 0.63 8.20
N HIS A 214 -0.57 -0.70 8.25
CA HIS A 214 -0.63 -1.43 9.51
C HIS A 214 0.69 -1.32 10.28
N TRP A 215 1.81 -1.53 9.59
CA TRP A 215 3.15 -1.60 10.19
C TRP A 215 3.61 -0.26 10.73
N ASP A 216 3.33 0.83 10.02
CA ASP A 216 3.64 2.19 10.46
C ASP A 216 3.03 2.50 11.83
N VAL A 217 1.79 2.08 12.01
CA VAL A 217 1.02 2.33 13.23
C VAL A 217 1.42 1.37 14.37
N ASN A 218 1.61 0.08 14.09
CA ASN A 218 1.66 -0.95 15.13
C ASN A 218 3.07 -1.46 15.47
N ILE A 219 4.02 -1.39 14.53
CA ILE A 219 5.34 -2.01 14.70
C ILE A 219 6.39 -1.00 15.16
N THR A 220 6.17 0.29 14.89
CA THR A 220 7.09 1.42 15.15
C THR A 220 8.46 1.22 14.48
N GLY A 221 8.85 2.19 13.64
CA GLY A 221 10.20 2.21 13.05
C GLY A 221 10.26 1.83 11.57
N LEU A 222 9.13 1.50 10.94
CA LEU A 222 9.02 1.58 9.48
C LEU A 222 9.10 3.05 9.04
N ASN A 223 9.82 3.33 7.96
CA ASN A 223 9.86 4.64 7.32
C ASN A 223 9.09 4.61 6.00
N ASN A 224 9.55 3.73 5.10
CA ASN A 224 9.00 3.62 3.75
C ASN A 224 8.90 2.16 3.33
N MET A 225 7.97 1.87 2.43
CA MET A 225 7.98 0.67 1.60
C MET A 225 7.90 1.10 0.13
N HIS A 226 8.61 0.43 -0.76
CA HIS A 226 8.54 0.71 -2.19
C HIS A 226 8.26 -0.58 -2.96
N PHE A 227 7.34 -0.49 -3.92
CA PHE A 227 7.22 -1.47 -4.98
C PHE A 227 8.17 -1.06 -6.10
N ILE A 228 9.03 -1.97 -6.55
CA ILE A 228 10.05 -1.69 -7.57
C ILE A 228 9.90 -2.70 -8.69
N ALA A 229 9.69 -2.24 -9.92
CA ALA A 229 9.83 -3.10 -11.09
C ALA A 229 11.28 -3.09 -11.60
N ASN A 230 11.79 -4.22 -12.10
CA ASN A 230 13.15 -4.26 -12.65
C ASN A 230 13.23 -3.46 -13.96
N ILE A 231 14.19 -2.53 -14.03
CA ILE A 231 14.49 -1.71 -15.21
C ILE A 231 15.37 -2.41 -16.26
N GLU A 232 15.92 -3.60 -15.97
CA GLU A 232 16.76 -4.40 -16.90
C GLU A 232 17.94 -3.60 -17.52
N GLY A 233 18.47 -2.63 -16.79
CA GLY A 233 19.58 -1.79 -17.26
C GLY A 233 19.15 -0.63 -18.15
N ARG A 234 17.86 -0.35 -18.26
CA ARG A 234 17.35 0.87 -18.92
C ARG A 234 17.74 2.12 -18.13
N PRO A 235 18.02 3.24 -18.80
CA PRO A 235 18.30 4.49 -18.12
C PRO A 235 17.06 4.96 -17.34
N ASN A 236 17.25 5.17 -16.04
CA ASN A 236 16.22 5.68 -15.16
C ASN A 236 16.18 7.22 -15.22
N PHE A 237 15.15 7.78 -15.84
CA PHE A 237 14.89 9.22 -15.82
C PHE A 237 13.84 9.54 -14.78
N ARG A 238 14.23 9.57 -13.50
CA ARG A 238 13.35 10.10 -12.44
C ARG A 238 13.08 11.56 -12.70
N LYS A 239 11.84 11.87 -13.09
CA LYS A 239 11.40 13.26 -13.32
C LYS A 239 11.27 14.07 -12.03
N ASN A 240 11.00 13.42 -10.90
CA ASN A 240 10.79 14.09 -9.62
C ASN A 240 11.48 13.34 -8.48
N TRP A 241 12.09 14.12 -7.59
CA TRP A 241 12.77 13.66 -6.39
C TRP A 241 11.74 13.59 -5.26
N THR A 242 11.61 12.43 -4.62
CA THR A 242 11.00 12.32 -3.29
C THR A 242 12.00 11.81 -2.28
N SER A 243 13.03 12.61 -2.04
CA SER A 243 13.47 12.72 -0.64
C SER A 243 12.48 13.67 0.02
N ASN A 244 11.82 13.19 1.07
CA ASN A 244 11.17 14.06 2.03
C ASN A 244 12.22 15.04 2.55
N ARG A 245 12.32 16.23 1.94
CA ARG A 245 12.86 17.41 2.61
C ARG A 245 11.78 18.01 3.50
#